data_AF-A0A1H2EED7-F1
#
_entry.id   AF-A0A1H2EED7-F1
#
_cell.length_a   1.000
_cell.length_b   1.000
_cell.length_c   1.000
_cell.angle_alpha   90.00
_cell.angle_beta   90.00
_cell.angle_gamma   90.00
#
_symmetry.space_group_name_H-M   'P 1'
#
loop_
_entity.id
_entity.type
_entity.pdbx_description
1 polymer ?
#
loop_
_entity_poly.entity_id
_entity_poly.type
_entity_poly.pdbx_seq_one_letter_code
_entity_poly.pdbx_strand_id
1 'polypeptide(L)'
;MTTKTINGTGGNDAISIADNGAGFDVTLNVNTIGPFVDDTIIVNGGFGNDDIDLSALTSASGVTNVTINGGVGNDNLTGSQINNTFLVSGGGEGSDTYQGGADNDTIKAQSNNTTIGLAGNFNASNSVETITADGKTGVTVAGDGSGNILDFTGTALTDVLIDGGFGNDTITGNDDANTIRGGVGNDTINGAGGEDTFLVSG
;
A
#
# COMPACT_ATOMS: atom_id res chain seq x y z
N MET A 1 3.61 25.01 5.32
CA MET A 1 3.53 23.56 5.51
C MET A 1 2.89 23.27 6.85
N THR A 2 1.56 23.21 6.85
CA THR A 2 0.77 22.66 7.96
C THR A 2 0.32 21.23 7.61
N THR A 3 -0.09 20.47 8.62
CA THR A 3 -0.45 19.06 8.47
C THR A 3 -1.76 18.78 9.19
N LYS A 4 -2.69 18.12 8.50
CA LYS A 4 -3.85 17.50 9.12
C LYS A 4 -3.55 16.05 9.47
N THR A 5 -3.73 15.68 10.73
CA THR A 5 -3.71 14.28 11.14
C THR A 5 -5.13 13.81 11.41
N ILE A 6 -5.51 12.72 10.73
CA ILE A 6 -6.77 12.01 10.88
C ILE A 6 -6.42 10.68 11.55
N ASN A 7 -7.10 10.37 12.65
CA ASN A 7 -6.96 9.09 13.33
C ASN A 7 -8.33 8.44 13.37
N GLY A 8 -8.39 7.19 12.92
CA GLY A 8 -9.50 6.30 13.21
C GLY A 8 -9.54 5.90 14.68
N THR A 9 -10.34 4.90 14.95
CA THR A 9 -10.67 4.36 16.26
C THR A 9 -9.92 3.05 16.50
N GLY A 10 -10.43 2.22 17.41
CA GLY A 10 -9.84 0.90 17.71
C GLY A 10 -10.58 -0.26 17.04
N GLY A 11 -11.46 0.04 16.09
CA GLY A 11 -12.14 -0.95 15.28
C GLY A 11 -12.41 -0.36 13.90
N ASN A 12 -13.01 -1.15 13.02
CA ASN A 12 -13.20 -0.82 11.61
C ASN A 12 -13.78 0.59 11.40
N ASP A 13 -13.01 1.42 10.69
CA ASP A 13 -13.36 2.78 10.34
C ASP A 13 -13.59 2.94 8.84
N ALA A 14 -14.54 3.79 8.48
CA ALA A 14 -14.67 4.35 7.14
C ALA A 14 -14.15 5.80 7.17
N ILE A 15 -13.01 6.04 6.55
CA ILE A 15 -12.36 7.34 6.47
C ILE A 15 -12.38 7.80 5.01
N SER A 16 -13.00 8.94 4.73
CA SER A 16 -12.88 9.57 3.41
C SER A 16 -12.45 11.02 3.46
N ILE A 17 -11.66 11.43 2.48
CA ILE A 17 -11.20 12.80 2.33
C ILE A 17 -11.45 13.26 0.90
N ALA A 18 -12.10 14.39 0.74
CA ALA A 18 -12.52 14.89 -0.56
C ALA A 18 -12.37 16.41 -0.66
N ASP A 19 -12.07 16.89 -1.88
CA ASP A 19 -12.10 18.32 -2.17
C ASP A 19 -13.51 18.89 -1.96
N ASN A 20 -13.60 20.12 -1.43
CA ASN A 20 -14.88 20.83 -1.28
C ASN A 20 -14.91 22.23 -1.94
N GLY A 21 -13.89 22.54 -2.74
CA GLY A 21 -13.74 23.81 -3.45
C GLY A 21 -13.17 24.97 -2.60
N ALA A 22 -13.10 24.83 -1.27
CA ALA A 22 -12.42 25.76 -0.37
C ALA A 22 -11.18 25.15 0.32
N GLY A 23 -10.90 23.88 0.03
CA GLY A 23 -9.95 23.02 0.71
C GLY A 23 -10.43 21.58 0.60
N PHE A 24 -10.39 20.83 1.69
CA PHE A 24 -10.91 19.46 1.77
C PHE A 24 -11.75 19.22 3.03
N ASP A 25 -12.70 18.30 2.95
CA ASP A 25 -13.44 17.78 4.09
C ASP A 25 -12.94 16.38 4.46
N VAL A 26 -13.02 16.05 5.75
CA VAL A 26 -12.73 14.71 6.29
C VAL A 26 -14.02 14.12 6.82
N THR A 27 -14.37 12.92 6.40
CA THR A 27 -15.47 12.12 6.94
C THR A 27 -14.92 10.90 7.65
N LEU A 28 -15.26 10.73 8.93
CA LEU A 28 -14.96 9.54 9.71
C LEU A 28 -16.26 8.90 10.19
N ASN A 29 -16.55 7.67 9.76
CA ASN A 29 -17.72 6.88 10.18
C ASN A 29 -19.03 7.67 10.10
N VAL A 30 -19.25 8.45 9.04
CA VAL A 30 -20.38 9.39 8.80
C VAL A 30 -20.25 10.82 9.33
N ASN A 31 -19.25 11.15 10.14
CA ASN A 31 -19.08 12.51 10.67
C ASN A 31 -18.12 13.30 9.80
N THR A 32 -18.64 14.31 9.09
CA THR A 32 -17.84 15.19 8.24
C THR A 32 -17.44 16.48 8.95
N ILE A 33 -16.17 16.84 8.87
CA ILE A 33 -15.58 18.08 9.39
C ILE A 33 -14.71 18.75 8.32
N GLY A 34 -14.65 20.08 8.34
CA GLY A 34 -13.90 20.89 7.38
C GLY A 34 -14.65 22.18 6.99
N PRO A 35 -14.22 22.91 5.96
CA PRO A 35 -12.98 22.67 5.20
C PRO A 35 -11.72 22.79 6.06
N PHE A 36 -10.73 21.98 5.72
CA PHE A 36 -9.34 22.23 6.08
C PHE A 36 -8.57 22.74 4.85
N VAL A 37 -7.49 23.46 5.12
CA VAL A 37 -6.62 24.08 4.10
C VAL A 37 -5.16 23.74 4.35
N ASP A 38 -4.93 22.58 4.97
CA ASP A 38 -3.60 22.11 5.33
C ASP A 38 -2.84 21.62 4.10
N ASP A 39 -1.53 21.85 4.07
CA ASP A 39 -0.68 21.51 2.92
C ASP A 39 -0.42 19.99 2.79
N THR A 40 -0.54 19.25 3.89
CA THR A 40 -0.24 17.81 3.96
C THR A 40 -1.24 17.08 4.83
N ILE A 41 -1.43 15.79 4.55
CA ILE A 41 -2.38 14.93 5.25
C ILE A 41 -1.66 13.68 5.77
N ILE A 42 -1.97 13.29 7.01
CA ILE A 42 -1.63 11.99 7.57
C ILE A 42 -2.93 11.31 7.99
N VAL A 43 -3.17 10.10 7.49
CA VAL A 43 -4.30 9.25 7.86
C VAL A 43 -3.78 8.02 8.57
N ASN A 44 -4.30 7.73 9.76
CA ASN A 44 -4.05 6.50 10.51
C ASN A 44 -5.40 5.78 10.72
N GLY A 45 -5.57 4.58 10.18
CA GLY A 45 -6.76 3.74 10.41
C GLY A 45 -6.82 3.28 11.87
N GLY A 46 -5.82 2.52 12.30
CA GLY A 46 -5.63 2.16 13.70
C GLY A 46 -5.70 0.66 13.90
N PHE A 47 -6.72 0.18 14.60
CA PHE A 47 -7.00 -1.25 14.73
C PHE A 47 -8.31 -1.57 14.03
N GLY A 48 -8.43 -2.78 13.50
CA GLY A 48 -9.61 -3.21 12.76
C GLY A 48 -9.34 -3.17 11.26
N ASN A 49 -10.33 -3.61 10.50
CA ASN A 49 -10.24 -3.57 9.04
C ASN A 49 -10.87 -2.26 8.56
N ASP A 50 -10.02 -1.33 8.17
CA ASP A 50 -10.38 0.04 7.84
C ASP A 50 -10.57 0.22 6.34
N ASP A 51 -11.47 1.12 5.96
CA ASP A 51 -11.72 1.55 4.59
C ASP A 51 -11.33 3.03 4.48
N ILE A 52 -10.17 3.28 3.87
CA ILE A 52 -9.57 4.61 3.73
C ILE A 52 -9.64 5.00 2.26
N ASP A 53 -10.46 6.02 1.95
CA ASP A 53 -10.71 6.48 0.58
C ASP A 53 -10.43 7.97 0.40
N LEU A 54 -9.35 8.28 -0.30
CA LEU A 54 -8.98 9.64 -0.70
C LEU A 54 -9.10 9.86 -2.21
N SER A 55 -9.78 8.99 -2.94
CA SER A 55 -9.88 9.05 -4.40
C SER A 55 -10.46 10.36 -4.94
N ALA A 56 -11.26 11.05 -4.12
CA ALA A 56 -11.87 12.35 -4.41
C ALA A 56 -11.05 13.57 -3.97
N LEU A 57 -9.85 13.36 -3.42
CA LEU A 57 -8.90 14.42 -3.09
C LEU A 57 -7.98 14.68 -4.28
N THR A 58 -7.86 15.94 -4.67
CA THR A 58 -6.94 16.37 -5.75
C THR A 58 -6.07 17.53 -5.28
N SER A 59 -5.14 17.97 -6.13
CA SER A 59 -4.33 19.17 -5.88
C SER A 59 -5.14 20.47 -5.76
N ALA A 60 -6.44 20.45 -6.11
CA ALA A 60 -7.33 21.62 -5.97
C ALA A 60 -7.56 22.04 -4.52
N SER A 61 -7.43 21.12 -3.55
CA SER A 61 -7.48 21.43 -2.12
C SER A 61 -6.22 22.13 -1.59
N GLY A 62 -5.15 22.21 -2.40
CA GLY A 62 -3.84 22.72 -1.98
C GLY A 62 -2.96 21.69 -1.27
N VAL A 63 -3.45 20.46 -1.09
CA VAL A 63 -2.66 19.36 -0.51
C VAL A 63 -1.58 18.94 -1.51
N THR A 64 -0.35 18.79 -1.02
CA THR A 64 0.81 18.41 -1.84
C THR A 64 1.29 16.98 -1.62
N ASN A 65 0.92 16.38 -0.48
CA ASN A 65 1.34 15.02 -0.13
C ASN A 65 0.37 14.40 0.89
N VAL A 66 0.11 13.12 0.71
CA VAL A 66 -0.67 12.31 1.65
C VAL A 66 0.20 11.18 2.19
N THR A 67 0.12 10.95 3.50
CA THR A 67 0.63 9.74 4.14
C THR A 67 -0.53 8.93 4.70
N ILE A 68 -0.57 7.64 4.38
CA ILE A 68 -1.62 6.70 4.79
C ILE A 68 -0.97 5.55 5.56
N ASN A 69 -1.55 5.21 6.71
CA ASN A 69 -1.22 4.02 7.49
C ASN A 69 -2.55 3.33 7.82
N GLY A 70 -2.77 2.13 7.28
CA GLY A 70 -3.95 1.32 7.60
C GLY A 70 -3.93 0.90 9.07
N GLY A 71 -2.82 0.29 9.49
CA GLY A 71 -2.62 -0.16 10.86
C GLY A 71 -2.88 -1.65 10.98
N VAL A 72 -3.39 -2.09 12.12
CA VAL A 72 -3.62 -3.51 12.40
C VAL A 72 -4.95 -3.95 11.82
N GLY A 73 -4.95 -4.81 10.82
CA GLY A 73 -6.16 -5.31 10.19
C GLY A 73 -5.87 -5.83 8.80
N ASN A 74 -6.92 -6.08 8.03
CA ASN A 74 -6.79 -6.15 6.57
C ASN A 74 -7.56 -4.95 6.02
N ASP A 75 -6.84 -3.94 5.54
CA ASP A 75 -7.39 -2.64 5.22
C ASP A 75 -7.60 -2.46 3.71
N ASN A 76 -8.53 -1.57 3.36
CA ASN A 76 -8.68 -1.07 2.00
C ASN A 76 -8.13 0.34 1.91
N LEU A 77 -6.99 0.51 1.23
CA LEU A 77 -6.28 1.78 1.17
C LEU A 77 -6.34 2.33 -0.26
N THR A 78 -7.21 3.33 -0.46
CA THR A 78 -7.33 4.07 -1.71
C THR A 78 -6.73 5.46 -1.52
N GLY A 79 -5.62 5.70 -2.20
CA GLY A 79 -4.93 6.98 -2.28
C GLY A 79 -5.68 8.01 -3.10
N SER A 80 -5.07 9.18 -3.18
CA SER A 80 -5.60 10.37 -3.85
C SER A 80 -5.06 10.55 -5.26
N GLN A 81 -5.51 11.61 -5.94
CA GLN A 81 -4.99 11.97 -7.27
C GLN A 81 -3.66 12.75 -7.22
N ILE A 82 -2.96 12.71 -6.07
CA ILE A 82 -1.67 13.34 -5.81
C ILE A 82 -0.77 12.31 -5.12
N ASN A 83 0.54 12.54 -5.06
CA ASN A 83 1.49 11.59 -4.46
C ASN A 83 1.05 11.11 -3.06
N ASN A 84 0.94 9.78 -2.91
CA ASN A 84 0.64 9.11 -1.65
C ASN A 84 1.83 8.29 -1.16
N THR A 85 2.05 8.29 0.15
CA THR A 85 2.96 7.35 0.83
C THR A 85 2.18 6.46 1.77
N PHE A 86 2.08 5.18 1.45
CA PHE A 86 1.55 4.14 2.32
C PHE A 86 2.67 3.62 3.23
N LEU A 87 2.44 3.64 4.54
CA LEU A 87 3.41 3.24 5.55
C LEU A 87 3.02 1.88 6.13
N VAL A 88 4.00 0.97 6.17
CA VAL A 88 3.84 -0.41 6.68
C VAL A 88 4.82 -0.60 7.84
N SER A 89 4.32 -0.57 9.06
CA SER A 89 5.06 -0.73 10.31
C SER A 89 5.63 -2.13 10.51
N GLY A 90 5.03 -3.16 9.90
CA GLY A 90 5.35 -4.58 10.05
C GLY A 90 4.78 -5.22 11.31
N GLY A 91 3.95 -4.51 12.07
CA GLY A 91 3.41 -4.94 13.37
C GLY A 91 1.98 -5.46 13.30
N GLY A 92 1.76 -6.62 12.68
CA GLY A 92 0.43 -7.26 12.67
C GLY A 92 -0.59 -6.57 11.76
N GLU A 93 -0.12 -5.88 10.73
CA GLU A 93 -0.91 -5.12 9.74
C GLU A 93 -1.66 -6.00 8.72
N GLY A 94 -1.70 -7.32 8.95
CA GLY A 94 -2.40 -8.24 8.06
C GLY A 94 -1.99 -8.10 6.59
N SER A 95 -2.97 -8.13 5.70
CA SER A 95 -2.79 -7.94 4.27
C SER A 95 -3.81 -6.93 3.78
N ASP A 96 -3.34 -5.92 3.07
CA ASP A 96 -4.14 -4.77 2.67
C ASP A 96 -4.26 -4.68 1.14
N THR A 97 -5.26 -3.94 0.68
CA THR A 97 -5.29 -3.46 -0.70
C THR A 97 -4.67 -2.07 -0.78
N TYR A 98 -3.90 -1.81 -1.85
CA TYR A 98 -3.17 -0.58 -2.07
C TYR A 98 -3.47 -0.05 -3.47
N GLN A 99 -4.34 0.95 -3.56
CA GLN A 99 -4.66 1.65 -4.79
C GLN A 99 -4.05 3.06 -4.70
N GLY A 100 -2.93 3.29 -5.40
CA GLY A 100 -2.23 4.57 -5.36
C GLY A 100 -3.08 5.74 -5.86
N GLY A 101 -3.65 5.59 -7.06
CA GLY A 101 -4.41 6.64 -7.72
C GLY A 101 -3.61 7.23 -8.89
N ALA A 102 -3.50 8.55 -8.93
CA ALA A 102 -2.68 9.24 -9.93
C ALA A 102 -1.41 9.79 -9.28
N ASP A 103 -0.50 10.29 -10.12
CA ASP A 103 0.85 10.70 -9.74
C ASP A 103 1.69 9.51 -9.24
N ASN A 104 2.66 9.73 -8.34
CA ASN A 104 3.61 8.69 -7.93
C ASN A 104 3.34 8.26 -6.50
N ASP A 105 2.99 7.00 -6.34
CA ASP A 105 2.63 6.41 -5.07
C ASP A 105 3.68 5.42 -4.59
N THR A 106 3.86 5.37 -3.28
CA THR A 106 4.91 4.55 -2.66
C THR A 106 4.37 3.78 -1.47
N ILE A 107 4.57 2.45 -1.45
CA ILE A 107 4.47 1.64 -0.24
C ILE A 107 5.85 1.53 0.40
N LYS A 108 5.92 1.77 1.70
CA LYS A 108 7.17 2.01 2.42
C LYS A 108 7.22 1.26 3.75
N ALA A 109 8.20 0.39 3.90
CA ALA A 109 8.47 -0.29 5.17
C ALA A 109 9.05 0.68 6.23
N GLN A 110 8.60 0.55 7.48
CA GLN A 110 9.11 1.38 8.59
C GLN A 110 10.08 0.63 9.51
N SER A 111 10.06 -0.70 9.48
CA SER A 111 10.85 -1.57 10.37
C SER A 111 11.62 -2.63 9.60
N ASN A 112 12.67 -3.18 10.23
CA ASN A 112 13.31 -4.38 9.69
C ASN A 112 12.35 -5.57 9.81
N ASN A 113 12.47 -6.51 8.87
CA ASN A 113 11.63 -7.70 8.78
C ASN A 113 10.13 -7.38 8.60
N THR A 114 9.80 -6.16 8.12
CA THR A 114 8.44 -5.81 7.75
C THR A 114 7.96 -6.74 6.62
N THR A 115 6.77 -7.30 6.81
CA THR A 115 6.03 -7.93 5.72
C THR A 115 4.98 -6.93 5.24
N ILE A 116 5.05 -6.56 3.97
CA ILE A 116 4.04 -5.80 3.24
C ILE A 116 3.08 -6.84 2.65
N GLY A 117 1.96 -7.07 3.34
CA GLY A 117 0.96 -8.06 2.91
C GLY A 117 0.02 -7.47 1.87
N LEU A 118 -0.17 -8.17 0.75
CA LEU A 118 -1.04 -7.77 -0.34
C LEU A 118 -2.29 -8.64 -0.33
N ALA A 119 -3.44 -8.06 0.00
CA ALA A 119 -4.72 -8.76 -0.04
C ALA A 119 -5.17 -9.01 -1.49
N GLY A 120 -5.52 -10.26 -1.79
CA GLY A 120 -5.99 -10.67 -3.11
C GLY A 120 -4.93 -10.50 -4.19
N ASN A 121 -5.30 -9.91 -5.32
CA ASN A 121 -4.39 -9.72 -6.44
C ASN A 121 -3.76 -8.33 -6.40
N PHE A 122 -2.49 -8.25 -6.76
CA PHE A 122 -1.77 -6.99 -7.02
C PHE A 122 -1.47 -6.91 -8.51
N ASN A 123 -2.01 -5.90 -9.17
CA ASN A 123 -1.91 -5.67 -10.61
C ASN A 123 -2.29 -4.22 -10.91
N ALA A 124 -2.31 -3.82 -12.19
CA ALA A 124 -2.62 -2.45 -12.60
C ALA A 124 -3.95 -1.84 -12.08
N SER A 125 -4.88 -2.65 -11.54
CA SER A 125 -6.13 -2.15 -10.91
C SER A 125 -6.02 -1.97 -9.39
N ASN A 126 -4.94 -2.46 -8.77
CA ASN A 126 -4.62 -2.44 -7.34
C ASN A 126 -3.09 -2.40 -7.20
N SER A 127 -2.51 -1.25 -7.54
CA SER A 127 -1.06 -1.05 -7.60
C SER A 127 -0.62 0.32 -7.11
N VAL A 128 0.69 0.43 -6.94
CA VAL A 128 1.46 1.66 -6.75
C VAL A 128 2.68 1.65 -7.66
N GLU A 129 3.29 2.80 -7.91
CA GLU A 129 4.47 2.93 -8.77
C GLU A 129 5.74 2.44 -8.07
N THR A 130 5.79 2.46 -6.73
CA THR A 130 7.00 2.06 -5.98
C THR A 130 6.67 1.27 -4.71
N ILE A 131 7.39 0.18 -4.48
CA ILE A 131 7.46 -0.50 -3.18
C ILE A 131 8.93 -0.55 -2.74
N THR A 132 9.20 -0.02 -1.55
CA THR A 132 10.56 0.14 -1.06
C THR A 132 10.73 -0.33 0.38
N ALA A 133 11.88 -0.97 0.63
CA ALA A 133 12.32 -1.27 1.98
C ALA A 133 12.80 -0.03 2.74
N ASP A 134 13.02 1.13 2.09
CA ASP A 134 13.53 2.37 2.73
C ASP A 134 14.78 2.15 3.60
N GLY A 135 15.71 1.34 3.12
CA GLY A 135 16.94 1.00 3.85
C GLY A 135 16.72 0.08 5.06
N LYS A 136 15.51 -0.48 5.25
CA LYS A 136 15.25 -1.56 6.19
C LYS A 136 15.71 -2.90 5.61
N THR A 137 16.10 -3.82 6.49
CA THR A 137 16.55 -5.15 6.07
C THR A 137 15.44 -6.18 6.24
N GLY A 138 15.44 -7.22 5.39
CA GLY A 138 14.51 -8.33 5.50
C GLY A 138 13.06 -7.99 5.15
N VAL A 139 12.82 -6.90 4.41
CA VAL A 139 11.48 -6.52 3.98
C VAL A 139 10.99 -7.48 2.90
N THR A 140 9.77 -7.98 3.09
CA THR A 140 9.13 -8.91 2.17
C THR A 140 7.80 -8.32 1.69
N VAL A 141 7.52 -8.40 0.40
CA VAL A 141 6.20 -8.15 -0.19
C VAL A 141 5.56 -9.51 -0.41
N ALA A 142 4.43 -9.76 0.26
CA ALA A 142 3.86 -11.09 0.36
C ALA A 142 2.39 -11.14 -0.10
N GLY A 143 1.99 -12.25 -0.72
CA GLY A 143 0.57 -12.59 -0.93
C GLY A 143 -0.17 -12.90 0.37
N ASP A 144 -1.49 -13.10 0.28
CA ASP A 144 -2.37 -13.29 1.44
C ASP A 144 -2.59 -14.77 1.83
N GLY A 145 -1.87 -15.68 1.19
CA GLY A 145 -1.97 -17.13 1.43
C GLY A 145 -3.07 -17.81 0.61
N SER A 146 -3.72 -17.08 -0.30
CA SER A 146 -4.55 -17.64 -1.37
C SER A 146 -3.77 -17.70 -2.69
N GLY A 147 -4.35 -18.28 -3.75
CA GLY A 147 -3.69 -18.23 -5.06
C GLY A 147 -3.78 -16.82 -5.65
N ASN A 148 -2.69 -16.05 -5.56
CA ASN A 148 -2.62 -14.65 -5.95
C ASN A 148 -2.08 -14.47 -7.37
N ILE A 149 -2.55 -13.42 -8.05
CA ILE A 149 -1.85 -12.82 -9.19
C ILE A 149 -1.11 -11.60 -8.65
N LEU A 150 0.22 -11.69 -8.64
CA LEU A 150 1.13 -10.64 -8.19
C LEU A 150 1.94 -10.14 -9.40
N ASP A 151 1.52 -9.03 -9.99
CA ASP A 151 2.10 -8.44 -11.19
C ASP A 151 2.74 -7.09 -10.84
N PHE A 152 4.07 -7.08 -10.81
CA PHE A 152 4.89 -5.91 -10.51
C PHE A 152 5.46 -5.24 -11.75
N THR A 153 4.98 -5.56 -12.96
CA THR A 153 5.54 -5.00 -14.22
C THR A 153 5.51 -3.48 -14.28
N GLY A 154 4.55 -2.83 -13.59
CA GLY A 154 4.44 -1.38 -13.46
C GLY A 154 5.00 -0.80 -12.15
N THR A 155 5.60 -1.62 -11.29
CA THR A 155 6.00 -1.23 -9.93
C THR A 155 7.50 -1.37 -9.76
N ALA A 156 8.17 -0.26 -9.42
CA ALA A 156 9.57 -0.27 -9.02
C ALA A 156 9.70 -0.94 -7.64
N LEU A 157 10.62 -1.91 -7.53
CA LEU A 157 10.88 -2.66 -6.30
C LEU A 157 12.29 -2.33 -5.81
N THR A 158 12.43 -1.88 -4.57
CA THR A 158 13.74 -1.52 -3.99
C THR A 158 14.00 -2.27 -2.70
N ASP A 159 15.02 -3.13 -2.73
CA ASP A 159 15.52 -3.90 -1.57
C ASP A 159 14.47 -4.78 -0.87
N VAL A 160 13.48 -5.28 -1.62
CA VAL A 160 12.43 -6.17 -1.12
C VAL A 160 12.55 -7.58 -1.70
N LEU A 161 12.14 -8.59 -0.93
CA LEU A 161 11.85 -9.94 -1.40
C LEU A 161 10.39 -10.02 -1.84
N ILE A 162 10.11 -10.60 -3.00
CA ILE A 162 8.75 -11.00 -3.39
C ILE A 162 8.49 -12.42 -2.90
N ASP A 163 7.40 -12.66 -2.17
CA ASP A 163 7.00 -13.97 -1.67
C ASP A 163 5.52 -14.25 -2.01
N GLY A 164 5.22 -15.29 -2.79
CA GLY A 164 3.83 -15.67 -3.06
C GLY A 164 3.09 -16.13 -1.79
N GLY A 165 3.81 -16.70 -0.83
CA GLY A 165 3.24 -17.20 0.42
C GLY A 165 2.68 -18.61 0.27
N PHE A 166 1.42 -18.82 0.63
CA PHE A 166 0.71 -20.08 0.37
C PHE A 166 -0.21 -19.88 -0.82
N GLY A 167 -0.45 -20.92 -1.61
CA GLY A 167 -1.36 -20.82 -2.75
C GLY A 167 -0.72 -21.37 -4.01
N ASN A 168 -1.42 -21.26 -5.13
CA ASN A 168 -0.78 -21.46 -6.43
C ASN A 168 -0.70 -20.08 -7.06
N ASP A 169 0.46 -19.45 -6.92
CA ASP A 169 0.61 -18.04 -7.25
C ASP A 169 1.08 -17.84 -8.69
N THR A 170 0.69 -16.72 -9.28
CA THR A 170 1.28 -16.22 -10.53
C THR A 170 2.00 -14.93 -10.23
N ILE A 171 3.33 -14.99 -10.24
CA ILE A 171 4.21 -13.89 -9.87
C ILE A 171 4.93 -13.39 -11.11
N THR A 172 4.77 -12.10 -11.42
CA THR A 172 5.54 -11.40 -12.46
C THR A 172 6.35 -10.29 -11.83
N GLY A 173 7.68 -10.34 -11.99
CA GLY A 173 8.61 -9.29 -11.59
C GLY A 173 8.54 -8.05 -12.48
N ASN A 174 9.63 -7.30 -12.53
CA ASN A 174 9.76 -6.09 -13.34
C ASN A 174 11.06 -6.10 -14.18
N ASP A 175 11.45 -4.96 -14.76
CA ASP A 175 12.67 -4.90 -15.58
C ASP A 175 13.98 -4.80 -14.77
N ASP A 176 13.89 -4.65 -13.44
CA ASP A 176 15.01 -4.59 -12.51
C ASP A 176 15.38 -5.98 -11.97
N ALA A 177 16.53 -6.11 -11.30
CA ALA A 177 16.90 -7.37 -10.64
C ALA A 177 15.95 -7.68 -9.47
N ASN A 178 15.24 -8.80 -9.52
CA ASN A 178 14.32 -9.20 -8.46
C ASN A 178 14.82 -10.39 -7.63
N THR A 179 14.41 -10.46 -6.36
CA THR A 179 14.51 -11.70 -5.57
C THR A 179 13.11 -12.21 -5.33
N ILE A 180 12.82 -13.43 -5.78
CA ILE A 180 11.46 -13.98 -5.82
C ILE A 180 11.43 -15.37 -5.18
N ARG A 181 10.44 -15.60 -4.32
CA ARG A 181 10.07 -16.90 -3.76
C ARG A 181 8.61 -17.19 -4.12
N GLY A 182 8.35 -18.34 -4.73
CA GLY A 182 6.97 -18.78 -4.99
C GLY A 182 6.23 -19.08 -3.69
N GLY A 183 6.87 -19.82 -2.80
CA GLY A 183 6.30 -20.19 -1.51
C GLY A 183 5.78 -21.63 -1.55
N VAL A 184 4.66 -21.89 -0.89
CA VAL A 184 4.05 -23.21 -0.79
C VAL A 184 2.92 -23.34 -1.81
N GLY A 185 3.18 -24.14 -2.84
CA GLY A 185 2.20 -24.62 -3.80
C GLY A 185 2.80 -24.77 -5.19
N ASN A 186 1.95 -24.77 -6.21
CA ASN A 186 2.38 -24.85 -7.61
C ASN A 186 2.38 -23.45 -8.23
N ASP A 187 3.50 -22.75 -8.07
CA ASP A 187 3.62 -21.36 -8.49
C ASP A 187 4.13 -21.23 -9.92
N THR A 188 3.65 -20.21 -10.61
CA THR A 188 4.17 -19.76 -11.90
C THR A 188 4.91 -18.45 -11.69
N ILE A 189 6.23 -18.45 -11.94
CA ILE A 189 7.07 -17.27 -11.71
C ILE A 189 7.70 -16.83 -13.02
N ASN A 190 7.52 -15.55 -13.35
CA ASN A 190 8.20 -14.84 -14.42
C ASN A 190 8.99 -13.66 -13.82
N GLY A 191 10.31 -13.73 -13.81
CA GLY A 191 11.14 -12.61 -13.32
C GLY A 191 11.04 -11.34 -14.18
N ALA A 192 10.59 -11.47 -15.43
CA ALA A 192 10.59 -10.43 -16.45
C ALA A 192 12.01 -10.05 -16.92
N GLY A 193 12.43 -8.80 -16.71
CA GLY A 193 13.76 -8.32 -17.07
C GLY A 193 14.76 -8.47 -15.92
N GLY A 194 15.95 -7.89 -16.05
CA GLY A 194 16.91 -7.86 -14.94
C GLY A 194 17.66 -9.18 -14.66
N GLU A 195 18.50 -9.14 -13.61
CA GLU A 195 19.24 -10.30 -13.10
C GLU A 195 18.52 -10.90 -11.88
N ASP A 196 17.59 -11.81 -12.12
CA ASP A 196 16.73 -12.34 -11.07
C ASP A 196 17.36 -13.48 -10.25
N THR A 197 16.95 -13.54 -8.98
CA THR A 197 17.24 -14.63 -8.06
C THR A 197 15.95 -15.31 -7.62
N PHE A 198 15.80 -16.59 -7.99
CA PHE A 198 14.68 -17.42 -7.53
C PHE A 198 15.08 -18.25 -6.32
N LEU A 199 14.41 -18.05 -5.20
CA LEU A 199 14.61 -18.80 -3.97
C LEU A 199 13.67 -20.01 -3.94
N VAL A 200 14.25 -21.19 -3.70
CA VAL A 200 13.50 -22.44 -3.56
C VAL A 200 13.82 -23.03 -2.18
N SER A 201 12.78 -23.35 -1.41
CA SER A 201 12.89 -24.12 -0.17
C SER A 201 12.37 -25.54 -0.38
N GLY A 202 13.09 -26.53 0.18
CA GLY A 202 12.72 -27.95 0.14
C GLY A 202 12.49 -28.53 1.53
#